data_AF-A0A4Q6BK09-F1
#
_entry.id   AF-A0A4Q6BK09-F1
#
_cell.length_a   1.000
_cell.length_b   1.000
_cell.length_c   1.000
_cell.angle_alpha   90.00
_cell.angle_beta   90.00
_cell.angle_gamma   90.00
#
_symmetry.space_group_name_H-M   'P 1'
#
loop_
_entity.id
_entity.type
_entity.pdbx_description
1 polymer ?
#
loop_
_entity_poly.entity_id
_entity_poly.type
_entity_poly.pdbx_seq_one_letter_code
_entity_poly.pdbx_strand_id
1 'polypeptide(L)'
;MTLSLFRGFSMLSTTFCLFNAVAAHAAPVEKEWTLLVYMNGFNSLDDFTTADLNEMEKIGSTDQTSIVVQWASLQTKAVKRVYVTKDQDPDQVTSPVVQNLGQTDMGDYRNLVEFVRWAHENYPAKHYFIDVWNHGSGWHRSRCQPGRRSVRPPGCSRRPSHRAA
;
A
#
# COMPACT_ATOMS: atom_id res chain seq x y z
N MET A 1 -75.25 -21.46 24.71
CA MET A 1 -74.45 -20.78 23.66
C MET A 1 -74.24 -19.35 24.14
N THR A 2 -73.06 -18.83 24.46
CA THR A 2 -71.68 -19.09 24.03
C THR A 2 -70.67 -18.54 25.06
N LEU A 3 -69.50 -19.19 25.09
CA LEU A 3 -68.20 -18.82 25.67
C LEU A 3 -67.80 -17.33 25.54
N SER A 4 -67.02 -16.81 26.49
CA SER A 4 -65.56 -16.60 26.27
C SER A 4 -64.83 -15.97 27.46
N LEU A 5 -63.83 -16.70 27.96
CA LEU A 5 -62.75 -16.19 28.81
C LEU A 5 -61.75 -15.42 27.94
N PHE A 6 -61.37 -14.21 28.34
CA PHE A 6 -60.15 -13.56 27.83
C PHE A 6 -59.04 -13.68 28.87
N ARG A 7 -58.01 -14.45 28.53
CA ARG A 7 -56.74 -14.54 29.25
C ARG A 7 -55.89 -13.31 28.92
N GLY A 8 -55.52 -12.53 29.93
CA GLY A 8 -54.58 -11.41 29.81
C GLY A 8 -53.17 -11.90 29.44
N PHE A 9 -52.62 -11.34 28.38
CA PHE A 9 -51.24 -11.55 27.93
C PHE A 9 -50.31 -10.65 28.75
N SER A 10 -49.39 -11.27 29.50
CA SER A 10 -48.30 -10.56 30.18
C SER A 10 -47.24 -10.17 29.14
N MET A 11 -47.02 -8.87 28.96
CA MET A 11 -46.06 -8.30 28.03
C MET A 11 -44.68 -8.23 28.72
N LEU A 12 -43.85 -9.26 28.55
CA LEU A 12 -42.44 -9.22 28.97
C LEU A 12 -41.69 -8.27 28.02
N SER A 13 -41.36 -7.08 28.51
CA SER A 13 -40.54 -6.09 27.81
C SER A 13 -39.06 -6.51 27.88
N THR A 14 -38.58 -7.22 26.86
CA THR A 14 -37.16 -7.54 26.67
C THR A 14 -36.42 -6.30 26.17
N THR A 15 -35.85 -5.51 27.08
CA THR A 15 -34.90 -4.44 26.71
C THR A 15 -33.61 -5.09 26.25
N PHE A 16 -33.42 -5.16 24.93
CA PHE A 16 -32.17 -5.57 24.29
C PHE A 16 -31.17 -4.42 24.36
N CYS A 17 -30.33 -4.40 25.40
CA CYS A 17 -29.17 -3.50 25.46
C CYS A 17 -28.18 -3.87 24.34
N LEU A 18 -28.16 -3.07 23.27
CA LEU A 18 -27.14 -3.10 22.24
C LEU A 18 -25.79 -2.65 22.85
N PHE A 19 -24.97 -3.61 23.28
CA PHE A 19 -23.56 -3.36 23.57
C PHE A 19 -22.82 -3.12 22.25
N ASN A 20 -22.73 -1.85 21.84
CA ASN A 20 -21.78 -1.42 20.82
C ASN A 20 -20.37 -1.45 21.43
N ALA A 21 -19.68 -2.57 21.34
CA ALA A 21 -18.25 -2.63 21.63
C ALA A 21 -17.49 -1.91 20.50
N VAL A 22 -17.18 -0.63 20.72
CA VAL A 22 -16.17 0.06 19.90
C VAL A 22 -14.83 -0.58 20.27
N ALA A 23 -14.29 -1.41 19.38
CA ALA A 23 -12.93 -1.91 19.52
C ALA A 23 -11.98 -0.70 19.48
N ALA A 24 -11.39 -0.35 20.61
CA ALA A 24 -10.32 0.63 20.67
C ALA A 24 -9.13 0.07 19.88
N HIS A 25 -8.82 0.68 18.74
CA HIS A 25 -7.60 0.38 18.00
C HIS A 25 -6.44 0.88 18.87
N ALA A 26 -5.60 -0.03 19.37
CA ALA A 26 -4.41 0.35 20.13
C ALA A 26 -3.57 1.29 19.26
N ALA A 27 -3.11 2.39 19.86
CA ALA A 27 -2.21 3.31 19.17
C ALA A 27 -0.93 2.56 18.73
N PRO A 28 -0.40 2.84 17.54
CA PRO A 28 0.78 2.15 17.05
C PRO A 28 2.00 2.49 17.93
N VAL A 29 2.82 1.48 18.22
CA VAL A 29 4.01 1.62 19.08
C VAL A 29 5.18 2.11 18.23
N GLU A 30 5.87 3.16 18.69
CA GLU A 30 7.08 3.66 18.04
C GLU A 30 8.21 2.63 18.11
N LYS A 31 8.77 2.28 16.95
CA LYS A 31 9.92 1.36 16.81
C LYS A 31 11.23 2.10 16.53
N GLU A 32 12.33 1.38 16.47
CA GLU A 32 13.63 2.01 16.16
C GLU A 32 13.75 2.35 14.66
N TRP A 33 13.29 1.43 13.80
CA TRP A 33 13.31 1.61 12.36
C TRP A 33 11.96 1.26 11.71
N THR A 34 11.60 2.03 10.70
CA THR A 34 10.60 1.63 9.69
C THR A 34 11.25 1.67 8.30
N LEU A 35 11.31 0.51 7.65
CA LEU A 35 11.77 0.35 6.28
C LEU A 35 10.57 0.40 5.35
N LEU A 36 10.61 1.34 4.39
CA LEU A 36 9.57 1.60 3.41
C LEU A 36 10.05 1.11 2.05
N VAL A 37 9.33 0.16 1.44
CA VAL A 37 9.65 -0.30 0.08
C VAL A 37 8.52 0.09 -0.87
N TYR A 38 8.81 1.00 -1.79
CA TYR A 38 7.86 1.44 -2.80
C TYR A 38 8.12 0.66 -4.10
N MET A 39 7.41 -0.45 -4.26
CA MET A 39 7.69 -1.50 -5.24
C MET A 39 6.72 -1.40 -6.43
N ASN A 40 7.18 -0.78 -7.51
CA ASN A 40 6.36 -0.59 -8.71
C ASN A 40 6.54 -1.75 -9.72
N GLY A 41 5.73 -2.79 -9.58
CA GLY A 41 5.64 -3.90 -10.53
C GLY A 41 4.70 -3.66 -11.72
N PHE A 42 4.16 -2.45 -11.95
CA PHE A 42 3.35 -2.16 -13.16
C PHE A 42 4.21 -2.01 -14.44
N ASN A 43 5.11 -2.95 -14.68
CA ASN A 43 5.99 -3.01 -15.85
C ASN A 43 6.62 -4.40 -15.97
N SER A 44 7.67 -4.53 -16.79
CA SER A 44 8.36 -5.81 -17.03
C SER A 44 9.07 -6.40 -15.80
N LEU A 45 9.09 -5.71 -14.66
CA LEU A 45 9.67 -6.20 -13.42
C LEU A 45 8.66 -6.92 -12.52
N ASP A 46 7.38 -7.01 -12.90
CA ASP A 46 6.33 -7.62 -12.05
C ASP A 46 6.71 -9.02 -11.55
N ASP A 47 7.29 -9.84 -12.44
CA ASP A 47 7.66 -11.23 -12.15
C ASP A 47 8.77 -11.37 -11.09
N PHE A 48 9.49 -10.28 -10.78
CA PHE A 48 10.51 -10.26 -9.72
C PHE A 48 9.95 -9.81 -8.36
N THR A 49 8.79 -9.14 -8.35
CA THR A 49 8.24 -8.57 -7.11
C THR A 49 7.93 -9.62 -6.04
N THR A 50 7.41 -10.78 -6.45
CA THR A 50 7.14 -11.92 -5.56
C THR A 50 8.41 -12.47 -4.93
N ALA A 51 9.48 -12.65 -5.73
CA ALA A 51 10.75 -13.18 -5.22
C ALA A 51 11.37 -12.22 -4.20
N ASP A 52 11.41 -10.92 -4.51
CA ASP A 52 11.95 -9.89 -3.61
C ASP A 52 11.14 -9.78 -2.30
N LEU A 53 9.81 -9.95 -2.36
CA LEU A 53 8.96 -10.03 -1.18
C LEU A 53 9.29 -11.26 -0.32
N ASN A 54 9.40 -12.45 -0.91
CA ASN A 54 9.77 -13.67 -0.18
C ASN A 54 11.18 -13.56 0.43
N GLU A 55 12.11 -12.83 -0.21
CA GLU A 55 13.42 -12.54 0.39
C GLU A 55 13.31 -11.68 1.65
N MET A 56 12.41 -10.69 1.67
CA MET A 56 12.12 -9.91 2.88
C MET A 56 11.44 -10.77 3.97
N GLU A 57 10.57 -11.70 3.60
CA GLU A 57 9.87 -12.62 4.52
C GLU A 57 10.81 -13.62 5.21
N LYS A 58 12.04 -13.83 4.71
CA LYS A 58 13.04 -14.64 5.44
C LYS A 58 13.37 -14.08 6.83
N ILE A 59 13.25 -12.76 7.01
CA ILE A 59 13.48 -12.08 8.29
C ILE A 59 12.20 -11.45 8.83
N GLY A 60 11.44 -10.77 7.97
CA GLY A 60 10.22 -10.07 8.33
C GLY A 60 10.42 -8.89 9.28
N SER A 61 9.31 -8.27 9.67
CA SER A 61 9.28 -7.25 10.72
C SER A 61 9.56 -7.84 12.10
N THR A 62 10.18 -7.07 12.99
CA THR A 62 10.54 -7.44 14.36
C THR A 62 9.95 -6.45 15.38
N ASP A 63 10.23 -6.64 16.67
CA ASP A 63 9.84 -5.69 17.72
C ASP A 63 10.54 -4.33 17.58
N GLN A 64 11.69 -4.28 16.91
CA GLN A 64 12.48 -3.05 16.72
C GLN A 64 12.36 -2.45 15.31
N THR A 65 11.90 -3.24 14.33
CA THR A 65 11.86 -2.83 12.92
C THR A 65 10.52 -3.19 12.29
N SER A 66 9.87 -2.23 11.64
CA SER A 66 8.75 -2.49 10.73
C SER A 66 9.26 -2.50 9.29
N ILE A 67 8.83 -3.48 8.49
CA ILE A 67 9.06 -3.51 7.05
C ILE A 67 7.69 -3.44 6.39
N VAL A 68 7.44 -2.36 5.64
CA VAL A 68 6.18 -2.15 4.94
C VAL A 68 6.43 -1.89 3.46
N VAL A 69 5.62 -2.55 2.63
CA VAL A 69 5.77 -2.52 1.18
C VAL A 69 4.50 -1.98 0.56
N GLN A 70 4.60 -0.93 -0.27
CA GLN A 70 3.55 -0.57 -1.22
C GLN A 70 3.85 -1.22 -2.56
N TRP A 71 3.15 -2.31 -2.85
CA TRP A 71 3.40 -3.22 -3.94
C TRP A 71 2.34 -3.10 -5.01
N ALA A 72 2.75 -2.74 -6.23
CA ALA A 72 1.91 -2.81 -7.42
C ALA A 72 2.25 -4.04 -8.25
N SER A 73 1.23 -4.75 -8.75
CA SER A 73 1.44 -5.94 -9.58
C SER A 73 0.54 -6.00 -10.81
N LEU A 74 1.11 -6.27 -12.00
CA LEU A 74 0.36 -6.49 -13.24
C LEU A 74 -0.52 -7.73 -13.18
N GLN A 75 -0.03 -8.81 -12.56
CA GLN A 75 -0.78 -10.06 -12.41
C GLN A 75 -2.08 -9.83 -11.63
N THR A 76 -2.02 -9.11 -10.51
CA THR A 76 -3.20 -8.84 -9.67
C THR A 76 -3.97 -7.57 -10.07
N LYS A 77 -3.36 -6.72 -10.92
CA LYS A 77 -3.90 -5.41 -11.37
C LYS A 77 -4.25 -4.47 -10.21
N ALA A 78 -3.51 -4.57 -9.11
CA ALA A 78 -3.77 -3.82 -7.89
C ALA A 78 -2.47 -3.33 -7.24
N VAL A 79 -2.61 -2.29 -6.44
CA VAL A 79 -1.62 -1.78 -5.50
C VAL A 79 -2.08 -2.12 -4.10
N LYS A 80 -1.20 -2.74 -3.31
CA LYS A 80 -1.47 -3.18 -1.94
C LYS A 80 -0.40 -2.65 -1.01
N ARG A 81 -0.76 -2.46 0.25
CA ARG A 81 0.19 -2.30 1.35
C ARG A 81 0.29 -3.59 2.11
N VAL A 82 1.52 -4.06 2.28
CA VAL A 82 1.85 -5.31 2.93
C VAL A 82 2.73 -5.00 4.13
N TYR A 83 2.39 -5.57 5.28
CA TYR A 83 3.28 -5.58 6.44
C TYR A 83 4.05 -6.89 6.43
N VAL A 84 5.36 -6.83 6.20
CA VAL A 84 6.14 -8.04 5.96
C VAL A 84 6.30 -8.82 7.26
N THR A 85 5.84 -10.06 7.27
CA THR A 85 5.99 -11.00 8.39
C THR A 85 6.94 -12.11 8.03
N LYS A 86 7.62 -12.65 9.03
CA LYS A 86 8.51 -13.78 8.79
C LYS A 86 7.71 -15.02 8.44
N ASP A 87 8.12 -15.72 7.39
CA ASP A 87 7.66 -17.07 7.10
C ASP A 87 8.82 -17.97 6.63
N GLN A 88 8.50 -19.15 6.11
CA GLN A 88 9.46 -20.11 5.54
C GLN A 88 9.05 -20.56 4.13
N ASP A 89 8.08 -19.91 3.49
CA ASP A 89 7.61 -20.28 2.16
C ASP A 89 8.41 -19.49 1.11
N PRO A 90 9.29 -20.14 0.33
CA PRO A 90 10.10 -19.43 -0.64
C PRO A 90 9.33 -19.05 -1.92
N ASP A 91 8.13 -19.56 -2.12
CA ASP A 91 7.41 -19.51 -3.39
C ASP A 91 6.13 -18.65 -3.31
N GLN A 92 5.59 -18.39 -2.12
CA GLN A 92 4.36 -17.62 -1.91
C GLN A 92 4.54 -16.50 -0.90
N VAL A 93 4.10 -15.30 -1.27
CA VAL A 93 4.03 -14.16 -0.33
C VAL A 93 2.88 -14.41 0.63
N THR A 94 3.19 -14.65 1.91
CA THR A 94 2.16 -14.91 2.94
C THR A 94 1.85 -13.70 3.81
N SER A 95 2.66 -12.64 3.70
CA SER A 95 2.53 -11.43 4.50
C SER A 95 1.16 -10.78 4.39
N PRO A 96 0.62 -10.26 5.51
CA PRO A 96 -0.70 -9.66 5.54
C PRO A 96 -0.78 -8.40 4.68
N VAL A 97 -1.81 -8.36 3.84
CA VAL A 97 -2.26 -7.15 3.16
C VAL A 97 -3.01 -6.29 4.17
N VAL A 98 -2.39 -5.18 4.56
CA VAL A 98 -2.94 -4.23 5.55
C VAL A 98 -3.81 -3.15 4.91
N GLN A 99 -3.63 -2.92 3.60
CA GLN A 99 -4.51 -2.04 2.83
C GLN A 99 -4.51 -2.42 1.35
N ASN A 100 -5.67 -2.35 0.72
CA ASN A 100 -5.80 -2.46 -0.73
C ASN A 100 -6.13 -1.08 -1.31
N LEU A 101 -5.28 -0.59 -2.21
CA LEU A 101 -5.42 0.72 -2.85
C LEU A 101 -6.05 0.62 -4.25
N GLY A 102 -6.35 -0.59 -4.73
CA GLY A 102 -6.87 -0.82 -6.07
C GLY A 102 -5.87 -0.34 -7.15
N GLN A 103 -6.35 0.35 -8.18
CA GLN A 103 -5.46 0.93 -9.18
C GLN A 103 -4.97 2.30 -8.74
N THR A 104 -3.66 2.45 -8.57
CA THR A 104 -2.99 3.70 -8.19
C THR A 104 -1.83 3.96 -9.13
N ASP A 105 -1.64 5.21 -9.58
CA ASP A 105 -0.51 5.59 -10.44
C ASP A 105 0.80 5.62 -9.64
N MET A 106 1.54 4.52 -9.68
CA MET A 106 2.82 4.42 -8.96
C MET A 106 3.93 5.30 -9.55
N GLY A 107 3.72 5.95 -10.70
CA GLY A 107 4.63 6.93 -11.28
C GLY A 107 4.39 8.38 -10.81
N ASP A 108 3.24 8.68 -10.20
CA ASP A 108 3.00 9.99 -9.58
C ASP A 108 3.71 10.07 -8.22
N TYR A 109 4.62 11.05 -8.08
CA TYR A 109 5.36 11.30 -6.83
C TYR A 109 4.43 11.57 -5.64
N ARG A 110 3.19 12.01 -5.87
CA ARG A 110 2.22 12.22 -4.79
C ARG A 110 1.83 10.94 -4.07
N ASN A 111 1.76 9.82 -4.80
CA ASN A 111 1.45 8.52 -4.20
C ASN A 111 2.62 7.97 -3.39
N LEU A 112 3.86 8.29 -3.76
CA LEU A 112 5.04 8.02 -2.92
C LEU A 112 5.00 8.83 -1.63
N VAL A 113 4.68 10.13 -1.71
CA VAL A 113 4.56 11.00 -0.53
C VAL A 113 3.45 10.53 0.40
N GLU A 114 2.30 10.14 -0.16
CA GLU A 114 1.20 9.60 0.63
C GLU A 114 1.57 8.27 1.30
N PHE A 115 2.29 7.38 0.61
CA PHE A 115 2.81 6.15 1.23
C PHE A 115 3.71 6.44 2.43
N VAL A 116 4.64 7.39 2.31
CA VAL A 116 5.52 7.78 3.43
C VAL A 116 4.71 8.34 4.60
N ARG A 117 3.72 9.19 4.33
CA ARG A 117 2.85 9.76 5.38
C ARG A 117 2.04 8.69 6.09
N TRP A 118 1.37 7.84 5.31
CA TRP A 118 0.60 6.73 5.86
C TRP A 118 1.49 5.80 6.70
N ALA A 119 2.69 5.49 6.24
CA ALA A 119 3.60 4.63 6.99
C ALA A 119 4.09 5.31 8.27
N HIS A 120 4.33 6.62 8.26
CA HIS A 120 4.67 7.37 9.48
C HIS A 120 3.54 7.33 10.52
N GLU A 121 2.28 7.47 10.08
CA GLU A 121 1.11 7.44 10.96
C GLU A 121 0.82 6.06 11.54
N ASN A 122 1.01 4.99 10.75
CA ASN A 122 0.62 3.62 11.12
C ASN A 122 1.78 2.79 11.69
N TYR A 123 3.01 3.13 11.35
CA TYR A 123 4.24 2.45 11.76
C TYR A 123 5.28 3.50 12.20
N PRO A 124 5.01 4.24 13.29
CA PRO A 124 5.91 5.27 13.81
C PRO A 124 7.26 4.64 14.17
N ALA A 125 8.35 5.35 13.85
CA ALA A 125 9.69 4.96 14.22
C ALA A 125 10.60 6.17 14.37
N LYS A 126 11.71 5.99 15.09
CA LYS A 126 12.75 7.03 15.21
C LYS A 126 13.49 7.27 13.90
N HIS A 127 13.66 6.22 13.10
CA HIS A 127 14.37 6.27 11.84
C HIS A 127 13.56 5.65 10.71
N TYR A 128 13.68 6.26 9.53
CA TYR A 128 13.04 5.80 8.30
C TYR A 128 14.09 5.59 7.22
N PHE A 129 13.95 4.49 6.50
CA PHE A 129 14.66 4.25 5.25
C PHE A 129 13.63 3.99 4.16
N ILE A 130 13.86 4.54 2.97
CA ILE A 130 12.99 4.31 1.83
C ILE A 130 13.76 3.73 0.66
N ASP A 131 13.29 2.59 0.17
CA ASP A 131 13.68 1.98 -1.09
C ASP A 131 12.64 2.31 -2.17
N VAL A 132 13.09 2.89 -3.27
CA VAL A 132 12.25 3.16 -4.45
C VAL A 132 12.61 2.14 -5.51
N TRP A 133 11.91 1.02 -5.47
CA TRP A 133 12.19 -0.15 -6.29
C TRP A 133 11.46 -0.03 -7.63
N ASN A 134 12.25 0.10 -8.70
CA ASN A 134 11.81 0.08 -10.09
C ASN A 134 13.03 0.09 -11.04
N HIS A 135 12.78 0.10 -12.34
CA HIS A 135 13.76 0.55 -13.34
C HIS A 135 14.35 1.92 -13.01
N GLY A 136 15.65 2.08 -13.24
CA GLY A 136 16.37 3.35 -13.05
C GLY A 136 17.03 3.85 -14.34
N SER A 137 16.93 5.15 -14.62
CA SER A 137 17.65 5.82 -15.71
C SER A 137 18.49 7.03 -15.24
N GLY A 138 18.63 7.19 -13.92
CA GLY A 138 19.35 8.31 -13.31
C GLY A 138 18.76 9.66 -13.70
N TRP A 139 19.64 10.60 -14.07
CA TRP A 139 19.27 11.97 -14.45
C TRP A 139 18.85 12.10 -15.92
N HIS A 140 18.87 11.00 -16.69
CA HIS A 140 18.49 11.03 -18.09
C HIS A 140 17.00 11.26 -18.24
N ARG A 141 16.64 12.46 -18.69
CA ARG A 141 15.28 12.70 -19.19
C ARG A 141 15.13 11.94 -20.49
N SER A 142 14.07 11.15 -20.64
CA SER A 142 13.66 10.62 -21.93
C SER A 142 13.68 11.78 -22.91
N ARG A 143 14.58 11.73 -23.91
CA ARG A 143 14.65 12.80 -24.90
C ARG A 143 13.25 12.94 -25.49
N CYS A 144 12.70 14.15 -25.55
CA CYS A 144 11.54 14.41 -26.38
C CYS A 144 11.93 14.01 -27.81
N GLN A 145 11.60 12.78 -28.22
CA GLN A 145 11.84 12.32 -29.57
C GLN A 145 10.87 13.09 -30.46
N PRO A 146 11.35 13.93 -31.40
CA PRO A 146 10.48 14.53 -32.38
C PRO A 146 9.90 13.39 -33.24
N GLY A 147 8.62 13.04 -33.05
CA GLY A 147 7.94 12.06 -33.91
C GLY A 147 6.96 11.10 -33.23
N ARG A 148 7.04 10.88 -31.89
CA ARG A 148 6.02 10.07 -31.19
C ARG A 148 4.85 10.98 -30.78
N ARG A 149 3.75 10.89 -31.53
CA ARG A 149 2.63 11.84 -31.55
C ARG A 149 1.61 11.74 -30.41
N SER A 150 1.79 10.92 -29.37
CA SER A 150 0.65 10.66 -28.49
C SER A 150 0.46 11.64 -27.33
N VAL A 151 1.49 12.06 -26.56
CA VAL A 151 1.27 13.05 -25.48
C VAL A 151 2.56 13.82 -25.19
N ARG A 152 2.49 15.15 -25.20
CA ARG A 152 3.61 16.04 -24.81
C ARG A 152 3.62 16.16 -23.28
N PRO A 153 4.67 15.72 -22.57
CA PRO A 153 4.75 15.95 -21.13
C PRO A 153 4.91 17.46 -20.84
N PRO A 154 4.30 17.98 -19.76
CA PRO A 154 4.53 19.36 -19.33
C PRO A 154 6.01 19.58 -19.04
N GLY A 155 6.61 20.64 -19.60
CA GLY A 155 8.02 21.00 -19.40
C GLY A 155 8.97 20.73 -20.59
N CYS A 156 8.48 20.18 -21.70
CA CYS A 156 9.29 20.05 -22.91
C CYS A 156 9.36 21.38 -23.70
N SER A 157 10.32 22.26 -23.38
CA SER A 157 10.68 23.39 -24.23
C SER A 157 11.69 22.95 -25.29
N ARG A 158 11.48 23.34 -26.55
CA ARG A 158 12.48 23.13 -27.61
C ARG A 158 13.68 24.00 -27.26
N ARG A 159 14.83 23.38 -26.96
CA ARG A 159 16.10 24.13 -26.89
C ARG A 159 16.32 24.77 -28.28
N PRO A 160 16.49 26.10 -28.40
CA PRO A 160 16.80 26.70 -29.69
C PRO A 160 18.12 26.09 -30.18
N SER A 161 18.12 25.58 -31.42
CA SER A 161 19.37 25.17 -32.05
C SER A 161 20.20 26.43 -32.31
N HIS A 162 21.16 26.70 -31.45
CA HIS A 162 22.24 27.63 -31.80
C HIS A 162 22.98 27.01 -32.99
N ARG A 163 22.76 27.57 -34.18
CA ARG A 163 23.66 27.39 -35.32
C ARG A 163 24.99 28.00 -34.89
N ALA A 164 26.02 27.17 -34.79
CA ALA A 164 27.39 27.65 -34.79
C ALA A 164 27.65 28.31 -36.15
N ALA A 165 28.16 29.53 -36.12
CA ALA A 165 28.86 30.15 -37.26
C ALA A 165 30.28 29.58 -37.33
#